data_AF-A0A8J6QGN8-F1
#
_entry.id   AF-A0A8J6QGN8-F1
#
_cell.length_a   1.000
_cell.length_b   1.000
_cell.length_c   1.000
_cell.angle_alpha   90.00
_cell.angle_beta   90.00
_cell.angle_gamma   90.00
#
_symmetry.space_group_name_H-M   'P 1'
#
loop_
_entity.id
_entity.type
_entity.pdbx_description
1 polymer ?
#
loop_
_entity_poly.entity_id
_entity_poly.type
_entity_poly.pdbx_seq_one_letter_code
_entity_poly.pdbx_strand_id
1 'polypeptide(L)'
;MPAAPRNQTRRQGSVNLLVPPPRPPLQTVVGCLEQLQRQWQRDENLAALWQAWPKIAGAQLAPHCRPLRLQGGRLVVGASHPQWLQALRFNKHRLLGALRGAGFSVKDLVLQQHQATPLPPFGSDEEAQVWAHHPSRVDVFGMASCPSCQRPAPTGELQRWGHCSFCQRERMDNGVAMGTPADG
;
A
#
# COMPACT_ATOMS: atom_id res chain seq x y z
N MET A 1 21.23 12.87 -19.34
CA MET A 1 20.71 11.61 -18.76
C MET A 1 21.84 10.96 -17.99
N PRO A 2 21.67 10.57 -16.71
CA PRO A 2 22.74 9.91 -15.97
C PRO A 2 23.00 8.55 -16.62
N ALA A 3 24.20 8.39 -17.19
CA ALA A 3 24.63 7.15 -17.78
C ALA A 3 24.74 6.09 -16.67
N ALA A 4 24.03 4.97 -16.83
CA ALA A 4 24.20 3.82 -15.97
C ALA A 4 25.70 3.40 -16.00
N PRO A 5 26.30 3.06 -14.84
CA PRO A 5 27.72 2.71 -14.79
C PRO A 5 27.99 1.50 -15.69
N ARG A 6 29.09 1.56 -16.46
CA ARG A 6 29.55 0.56 -17.46
C ARG A 6 29.53 -0.91 -17.00
N ASN A 7 29.48 -1.16 -15.69
CA ASN A 7 29.42 -2.49 -15.08
C ASN A 7 28.03 -3.16 -15.21
N GLN A 8 26.96 -2.40 -15.44
CA GLN A 8 25.57 -2.92 -15.41
C GLN A 8 24.99 -3.25 -16.79
N THR A 9 25.81 -3.32 -17.84
CA THR A 9 25.36 -3.63 -19.20
C THR A 9 26.11 -4.83 -19.78
N ARG A 10 25.40 -5.93 -20.06
CA ARG A 10 25.95 -7.10 -20.76
C ARG A 10 25.49 -7.06 -22.22
N ARG A 11 26.44 -7.03 -23.15
CA ARG A 11 26.14 -7.04 -24.59
C ARG A 11 25.83 -8.48 -25.04
N GLN A 12 24.63 -8.70 -25.60
CA GLN A 12 24.27 -9.93 -26.31
C GLN A 12 23.97 -9.58 -27.77
N GLY A 13 24.90 -9.93 -28.66
CA GLY A 13 24.81 -9.59 -30.08
C GLY A 13 24.84 -8.06 -30.30
N SER A 14 23.79 -7.54 -30.95
CA SER A 14 23.60 -6.11 -31.21
C SER A 14 22.90 -5.34 -30.07
N VAL A 15 22.47 -6.02 -29.00
CA VAL A 15 21.66 -5.42 -27.92
C VAL A 15 22.45 -5.38 -26.61
N ASN A 16 22.32 -4.28 -25.86
CA ASN A 16 22.85 -4.14 -24.50
C ASN A 16 21.74 -4.46 -23.49
N LEU A 17 21.93 -5.52 -22.71
CA LEU A 17 21.02 -5.92 -21.64
C LEU A 17 21.44 -5.24 -20.33
N LEU A 18 20.49 -4.59 -19.64
CA LEU A 18 20.68 -4.12 -18.27
C LEU A 18 20.70 -5.34 -17.35
N VAL A 19 21.81 -5.51 -16.63
CA VAL A 19 21.99 -6.58 -15.65
C VAL A 19 21.65 -6.02 -14.27
N PRO A 20 20.85 -6.71 -13.44
CA PRO A 20 20.61 -6.28 -12.08
C PRO A 20 21.93 -6.14 -11.32
N PRO A 21 22.03 -5.18 -10.37
CA PRO A 21 23.25 -4.98 -9.60
C PRO A 21 23.64 -6.30 -8.91
N PRO A 22 24.95 -6.62 -8.84
CA PRO A 22 25.42 -7.83 -8.18
C PRO A 22 24.91 -7.85 -6.74
N ARG A 23 24.37 -8.99 -6.31
CA ARG A 23 23.90 -9.15 -4.94
C ARG A 23 25.09 -8.88 -4.00
N PRO A 24 24.92 -8.07 -2.95
CA PRO A 24 25.99 -7.85 -1.98
C PRO A 24 26.47 -9.20 -1.42
N PRO A 25 27.76 -9.30 -1.05
CA PRO A 25 28.31 -10.54 -0.49
C PRO A 25 27.51 -10.97 0.73
N LEU A 26 27.37 -12.30 0.92
CA LEU A 26 26.68 -12.88 2.07
C LEU A 26 27.37 -12.41 3.36
N GLN A 27 26.72 -11.50 4.08
CA GLN A 27 27.17 -11.07 5.41
C GLN A 27 26.63 -12.03 6.46
N THR A 28 27.30 -12.11 7.61
CA THR A 28 26.74 -12.79 8.77
C THR A 28 25.47 -12.07 9.22
N VAL A 29 24.54 -12.79 9.85
CA VAL A 29 23.31 -12.20 10.39
C VAL A 29 23.64 -11.03 11.32
N VAL A 30 24.72 -11.15 12.11
CA VAL A 30 25.22 -10.09 13.00
C VAL A 30 25.65 -8.85 12.21
N GLY A 31 26.47 -9.00 11.16
CA GLY A 31 26.89 -7.87 10.33
C GLY A 31 25.73 -7.18 9.61
N CYS A 32 24.75 -7.96 9.15
CA CYS A 32 23.52 -7.43 8.56
C CYS A 32 22.70 -6.62 9.57
N LEU A 33 22.52 -7.14 10.79
CA LEU A 33 21.82 -6.44 11.86
C LEU A 33 22.51 -5.15 12.27
N GLU A 34 23.84 -5.14 12.40
CA GLU A 34 24.61 -3.93 12.70
C GLU A 34 24.54 -2.88 11.59
N GLN A 35 24.57 -3.30 10.32
CA GLN A 35 24.45 -2.40 9.18
C GLN A 35 23.05 -1.78 9.12
N LEU A 36 22.01 -2.58 9.42
CA LEU A 36 20.62 -2.15 9.49
C LEU A 36 20.40 -1.20 10.68
N GLN A 37 20.96 -1.51 11.85
CA GLN A 37 20.96 -0.63 13.03
C GLN A 37 21.65 0.71 12.75
N ARG A 38 22.79 0.70 12.05
CA ARG A 38 23.50 1.93 11.64
C ARG A 38 22.72 2.73 10.60
N GLN A 39 22.01 2.07 9.68
CA GLN A 39 21.09 2.76 8.76
C GLN A 39 19.92 3.40 9.52
N TRP A 40 19.34 2.69 10.49
CA TRP A 40 18.24 3.21 11.31
C TRP A 40 18.66 4.35 12.23
N GLN A 41 19.90 4.33 12.74
CA GLN A 41 20.47 5.47 13.47
C GLN A 41 20.68 6.67 12.55
N ARG A 42 21.03 6.49 11.27
CA ARG A 42 21.02 7.61 10.31
C ARG A 42 19.61 8.10 9.97
N ASP A 43 18.63 7.21 10.01
CA ASP A 43 17.20 7.47 9.84
C ASP A 43 16.48 7.80 11.17
N GLU A 44 17.23 8.27 12.19
CA GLU A 44 16.88 8.50 13.61
C GLU A 44 15.47 9.06 13.88
N ASN A 45 14.94 9.80 12.92
CA ASN A 45 13.64 10.45 13.01
C ASN A 45 12.46 9.49 13.19
N LEU A 46 12.43 8.28 12.58
CA LEU A 46 11.24 7.42 12.67
C LEU A 46 11.16 6.68 14.03
N ALA A 47 12.29 6.16 14.51
CA ALA A 47 12.35 5.48 15.80
C ALA A 47 12.10 6.45 16.96
N ALA A 48 12.71 7.64 16.93
CA ALA A 48 12.43 8.70 17.90
C ALA A 48 10.97 9.16 17.82
N LEU A 49 10.40 9.25 16.61
CA LEU A 49 8.99 9.57 16.42
C LEU A 49 8.08 8.52 17.05
N TRP A 50 8.35 7.23 16.87
CA TRP A 50 7.57 6.15 17.49
C TRP A 50 7.54 6.26 19.03
N GLN A 51 8.69 6.58 19.64
CA GLN A 51 8.79 6.78 21.08
C GLN A 51 8.04 8.04 21.56
N ALA A 52 8.13 9.14 20.80
CA ALA A 52 7.45 10.39 21.13
C ALA A 52 5.95 10.40 20.72
N TRP A 53 5.51 9.45 19.89
CA TRP A 53 4.19 9.43 19.27
C TRP A 53 3.03 9.49 20.27
N PRO A 54 3.02 8.72 21.39
CA PRO A 54 1.94 8.80 22.38
C PRO A 54 1.78 10.20 22.97
N LYS A 55 2.88 10.93 23.15
CA LYS A 55 2.89 12.30 23.68
C LYS A 55 2.41 13.32 22.64
N ILE A 56 2.70 13.09 21.35
CA ILE A 56 2.37 13.99 20.24
C ILE A 56 0.92 13.80 19.76
N ALA A 57 0.50 12.55 19.54
CA ALA A 57 -0.84 12.23 19.06
C ALA A 57 -1.88 12.24 20.19
N GLY A 58 -1.47 12.00 21.43
CA GLY A 58 -2.34 11.92 22.59
C GLY A 58 -3.02 10.55 22.74
N ALA A 59 -3.59 10.32 23.93
CA ALA A 59 -4.09 9.01 24.35
C ALA A 59 -5.21 8.43 23.47
N GLN A 60 -6.02 9.26 22.81
CA GLN A 60 -7.12 8.79 21.97
C GLN A 60 -6.67 8.42 20.55
N LEU A 61 -5.67 9.11 19.97
CA LEU A 61 -5.21 8.85 18.60
C LEU A 61 -4.08 7.82 18.54
N ALA A 62 -3.20 7.78 19.54
CA ALA A 62 -2.05 6.87 19.59
C ALA A 62 -2.36 5.37 19.36
N PRO A 63 -3.43 4.78 19.92
CA PRO A 63 -3.71 3.35 19.71
C PRO A 63 -4.25 3.03 18.31
N HIS A 64 -4.94 3.98 17.67
CA HIS A 64 -5.63 3.76 16.39
C HIS A 64 -4.89 4.31 15.19
N CYS A 65 -3.87 5.14 15.43
CA CYS A 65 -3.10 5.83 14.41
C CYS A 65 -1.62 5.55 14.62
N ARG A 66 -0.92 5.05 13.60
CA ARG A 66 0.50 4.69 13.71
C ARG A 66 1.32 5.38 12.62
N PRO A 67 2.48 5.97 12.95
CA PRO A 67 3.37 6.53 11.95
C PRO A 67 4.02 5.38 11.18
N LEU A 68 3.77 5.31 9.88
CA LEU A 68 4.24 4.21 9.02
C LEU A 68 5.62 4.52 8.44
N ARG A 69 5.84 5.76 7.98
CA ARG A 69 7.08 6.14 7.30
C ARG A 69 7.30 7.65 7.36
N LEU A 70 8.54 8.07 7.53
CA LEU A 70 8.96 9.46 7.49
C LEU A 70 10.09 9.61 6.47
N GLN A 71 9.83 10.31 5.35
CA GLN A 71 10.84 10.55 4.31
C GLN A 71 10.67 11.93 3.67
N GLY A 72 11.79 12.65 3.49
CA GLY A 72 11.79 13.97 2.84
C GLY A 72 10.90 15.01 3.53
N GLY A 73 10.66 14.86 4.84
CA GLY A 73 9.72 15.69 5.60
C GLY A 73 8.24 15.35 5.37
N ARG A 74 7.92 14.25 4.68
CA ARG A 74 6.55 13.74 4.57
C ARG A 74 6.37 12.57 5.53
N LEU A 75 5.46 12.72 6.50
CA LEU A 75 5.09 11.68 7.44
C LEU A 75 3.80 10.99 6.97
N VAL A 76 3.87 9.68 6.77
CA VAL A 76 2.70 8.84 6.47
C VAL A 76 2.17 8.27 7.78
N VAL A 77 0.91 8.55 8.10
CA VAL A 77 0.22 8.00 9.28
C VAL A 77 -0.90 7.08 8.81
N GLY A 78 -0.85 5.84 9.28
CA GLY A 78 -1.88 4.84 9.05
C GLY A 78 -2.94 4.91 10.13
N ALA A 79 -4.22 5.00 9.74
CA ALA A 79 -5.36 4.88 10.67
C ALA A 79 -6.07 3.53 10.48
N SER A 80 -6.41 2.85 11.57
CA SER A 80 -7.07 1.54 11.54
C SER A 80 -8.52 1.58 11.09
N HIS A 81 -9.20 2.72 11.23
CA HIS A 81 -10.62 2.87 10.94
C HIS A 81 -10.93 4.23 10.29
N PRO A 82 -11.95 4.33 9.39
CA PRO A 82 -12.27 5.58 8.69
C PRO A 82 -12.64 6.74 9.63
N GLN A 83 -13.29 6.47 10.76
CA GLN A 83 -13.57 7.48 11.80
C GLN A 83 -12.30 8.15 12.34
N TRP A 84 -11.22 7.37 12.53
CA TRP A 84 -9.93 7.88 13.00
C TRP A 84 -9.19 8.64 11.90
N LEU A 85 -9.35 8.22 10.65
CA LEU A 85 -8.84 8.97 9.51
C LEU A 85 -9.47 10.37 9.44
N GLN A 86 -10.79 10.47 9.65
CA GLN A 86 -11.50 11.75 9.69
C GLN A 86 -11.05 12.61 10.88
N ALA A 87 -10.92 12.03 12.07
CA ALA A 87 -10.39 12.73 13.25
C ALA A 87 -8.95 13.23 13.05
N LEU A 88 -8.09 12.43 12.40
CA LEU A 88 -6.73 12.82 12.03
C LEU A 88 -6.71 13.94 10.98
N ARG A 89 -7.61 13.91 9.99
CA ARG A 89 -7.74 14.97 8.98
C ARG A 89 -8.05 16.30 9.63
N PHE A 90 -9.01 16.32 10.56
CA PHE A 90 -9.36 17.54 11.31
C PHE A 90 -8.20 18.02 12.20
N ASN A 91 -7.53 17.10 12.90
CA ASN A 91 -6.41 17.43 13.78
C ASN A 91 -5.05 17.56 13.06
N LYS A 92 -5.00 17.47 11.71
CA LYS A 92 -3.76 17.46 10.93
C LYS A 92 -2.85 18.64 11.27
N HIS A 93 -3.43 19.85 11.36
CA HIS A 93 -2.68 21.08 11.65
C HIS A 93 -2.07 21.08 13.06
N ARG A 94 -2.85 20.64 14.06
CA ARG A 94 -2.39 20.54 15.45
C ARG A 94 -1.29 19.49 15.59
N LEU A 95 -1.46 18.33 14.94
CA LEU A 95 -0.48 17.26 14.93
C LEU A 95 0.84 17.71 14.25
N LEU A 96 0.76 18.40 13.11
CA LEU A 96 1.93 18.98 12.45
C LEU A 96 2.62 20.05 13.31
N GLY A 97 1.88 20.81 14.10
CA GLY A 97 2.45 21.73 15.09
C GLY A 97 3.20 21.00 16.21
N ALA A 98 2.57 19.98 16.79
CA ALA A 98 3.17 19.17 17.85
C ALA A 98 4.41 18.40 17.38
N LEU A 99 4.39 17.86 16.15
CA LEU A 99 5.54 17.21 15.52
C LEU A 99 6.74 18.16 15.37
N ARG A 100 6.48 19.39 14.89
CA ARG A 100 7.52 20.42 14.74
C ARG A 100 8.04 20.90 16.10
N GLY A 101 7.16 21.07 17.08
CA GLY A 101 7.54 21.44 18.45
C GLY A 101 8.37 20.36 19.17
N ALA A 102 8.20 19.09 18.79
CA ALA A 102 9.01 17.98 19.28
C ALA A 102 10.37 17.83 18.56
N GLY A 103 10.69 18.70 17.60
CA GLY A 103 11.98 18.70 16.89
C GLY A 103 12.00 17.91 15.57
N PHE A 104 10.87 17.36 15.12
CA PHE A 104 10.81 16.63 13.85
C PHE A 104 10.59 17.57 12.66
N SER A 105 11.43 17.45 11.63
CA SER A 105 11.31 18.23 10.38
C SER A 105 10.24 17.64 9.45
N VAL A 106 8.96 17.76 9.83
CA VAL A 106 7.80 17.32 9.04
C VAL A 106 7.14 18.50 8.34
N LYS A 107 7.16 18.47 7.00
CA LYS A 107 6.53 19.44 6.09
C LYS A 107 5.10 19.06 5.72
N ASP A 108 4.81 17.77 5.59
CA ASP A 108 3.49 17.28 5.16
C ASP A 108 3.10 15.99 5.88
N LEU A 109 1.80 15.82 6.07
CA LEU A 109 1.19 14.64 6.69
C LEU A 109 0.28 13.97 5.66
N VAL A 110 0.64 12.74 5.28
CA VAL A 110 -0.19 11.89 4.41
C VAL A 110 -0.92 10.89 5.29
N LEU A 111 -2.24 10.88 5.14
CA LEU A 111 -3.12 10.00 5.89
C LEU A 111 -3.49 8.83 4.99
N GLN A 112 -3.15 7.62 5.42
CA GLN A 112 -3.46 6.41 4.69
C GLN A 112 -4.42 5.55 5.53
N GLN A 113 -5.46 5.02 4.89
CA GLN A 113 -6.26 3.97 5.52
C GLN A 113 -5.39 2.73 5.63
N HIS A 114 -5.06 2.35 6.86
CA HIS A 114 -4.26 1.18 7.16
C HIS A 114 -5.16 0.18 7.88
N GLN A 115 -5.99 -0.51 7.11
CA GLN A 115 -6.69 -1.68 7.61
C GLN A 115 -5.67 -2.81 7.73
N ALA A 116 -5.15 -3.00 8.94
CA ALA A 116 -4.54 -4.26 9.33
C ALA A 116 -5.65 -5.27 9.61
N THR A 117 -6.54 -5.52 8.64
CA THR A 117 -7.35 -6.74 8.71
C THR A 117 -6.35 -7.86 8.50
N PRO A 118 -6.06 -8.69 9.52
CA PRO A 118 -5.21 -9.84 9.29
C PRO A 118 -5.83 -10.63 8.15
N LEU A 119 -5.04 -10.93 7.12
CA LEU A 119 -5.48 -11.90 6.13
C LEU A 119 -5.83 -13.18 6.89
N PRO A 120 -6.94 -13.86 6.54
CA PRO A 120 -7.24 -15.14 7.16
C PRO A 120 -6.01 -16.05 7.00
N PRO A 121 -5.68 -16.85 8.03
CA PRO A 121 -4.52 -17.74 7.93
C PRO A 121 -4.70 -18.69 6.75
N PHE A 122 -3.60 -18.97 6.06
CA PHE A 122 -3.62 -19.80 4.86
C PHE A 122 -4.25 -21.17 5.15
N GLY A 123 -5.23 -21.56 4.35
CA GLY A 123 -5.95 -22.83 4.55
C GLY A 123 -6.95 -22.84 5.72
N SER A 124 -7.32 -21.68 6.28
CA SER A 124 -8.43 -21.58 7.23
C SER A 124 -9.79 -21.70 6.54
N ASP A 125 -10.80 -22.11 7.31
CA ASP A 125 -12.20 -22.15 6.83
C ASP A 125 -12.70 -20.76 6.42
N GLU A 126 -12.23 -19.69 7.09
CA GLU A 126 -12.51 -18.30 6.70
C GLU A 126 -11.93 -17.95 5.32
N GLU A 127 -10.70 -18.39 5.01
CA GLU A 127 -10.12 -18.21 3.67
C GLU A 127 -10.93 -18.98 2.62
N ALA A 128 -11.29 -20.23 2.92
CA ALA A 128 -12.10 -21.05 2.04
C ALA A 128 -13.48 -20.41 1.76
N GLN A 129 -14.10 -19.81 2.77
CA GLN A 129 -15.40 -19.16 2.65
C GLN A 129 -15.32 -17.84 1.88
N VAL A 130 -14.30 -17.01 2.13
CA VAL A 130 -14.02 -15.81 1.32
C VAL A 130 -13.81 -16.19 -0.15
N TRP A 131 -13.08 -17.28 -0.40
CA TRP A 131 -12.82 -17.76 -1.75
C TRP A 131 -14.05 -18.39 -2.43
N ALA A 132 -14.94 -19.05 -1.66
CA ALA A 132 -16.17 -19.64 -2.17
C ALA A 132 -17.16 -18.58 -2.68
N HIS A 133 -17.19 -17.40 -2.06
CA HIS A 133 -18.06 -16.30 -2.47
C HIS A 133 -17.37 -15.29 -3.40
N HIS A 134 -16.17 -15.61 -3.92
CA HIS A 134 -15.45 -14.68 -4.77
C HIS A 134 -16.17 -14.51 -6.12
N PRO A 135 -16.48 -13.28 -6.57
CA PRO A 135 -17.35 -13.04 -7.73
C PRO A 135 -16.80 -13.59 -9.06
N SER A 136 -15.49 -13.81 -9.15
CA SER A 136 -14.85 -14.43 -10.33
C SER A 136 -14.97 -15.97 -10.39
N ARG A 137 -15.62 -16.61 -9.41
CA ARG A 137 -15.80 -18.08 -9.37
C ARG A 137 -16.84 -18.54 -10.39
N VAL A 138 -16.36 -18.99 -11.55
CA VAL A 138 -17.21 -19.51 -12.63
C VAL A 138 -17.93 -20.81 -12.25
N ASP A 139 -17.38 -21.59 -11.33
CA ASP A 139 -17.97 -22.82 -10.81
C ASP A 139 -19.14 -22.56 -9.85
N VAL A 140 -19.15 -21.40 -9.19
CA VAL A 140 -20.21 -21.00 -8.25
C VAL A 140 -21.29 -20.16 -8.95
N PHE A 141 -20.88 -19.16 -9.74
CA PHE A 141 -21.79 -18.21 -10.36
C PHE A 141 -22.11 -18.51 -11.83
N GLY A 142 -21.42 -19.47 -12.45
CA GLY A 142 -21.54 -19.74 -13.88
C GLY A 142 -20.87 -18.67 -14.74
N MET A 143 -21.09 -18.77 -16.05
CA MET A 143 -20.52 -17.86 -17.05
C MET A 143 -21.62 -17.30 -17.95
N ALA A 144 -21.53 -16.00 -18.25
CA ALA A 144 -22.44 -15.29 -19.14
C ALA A 144 -21.64 -14.33 -20.03
N SER A 145 -22.29 -13.77 -21.05
CA SER A 145 -21.65 -12.80 -21.94
C SER A 145 -21.83 -11.39 -21.39
N CYS A 146 -20.75 -10.62 -21.34
CA CYS A 146 -20.78 -9.23 -20.90
C CYS A 146 -21.63 -8.36 -21.86
N PRO A 147 -22.57 -7.54 -21.37
CA PRO A 147 -23.41 -6.71 -22.23
C PRO A 147 -22.63 -5.63 -22.98
N SER A 148 -21.50 -5.16 -22.44
CA SER A 148 -20.72 -4.06 -23.02
C SER A 148 -19.76 -4.49 -24.14
N CYS A 149 -19.26 -5.72 -24.10
CA CYS A 149 -18.20 -6.18 -25.02
C CYS A 149 -18.36 -7.63 -25.49
N GLN A 150 -19.41 -8.31 -25.05
CA GLN A 150 -19.78 -9.69 -25.39
C GLN A 150 -18.75 -10.77 -25.03
N ARG A 151 -17.70 -10.42 -24.28
CA ARG A 151 -16.73 -11.40 -23.77
C ARG A 151 -17.38 -12.30 -22.70
N PRO A 152 -17.02 -13.59 -22.64
CA PRO A 152 -17.47 -14.46 -21.56
C PRO A 152 -16.90 -13.96 -20.23
N ALA A 153 -17.76 -13.79 -19.24
CA ALA A 153 -17.43 -13.28 -17.92
C ALA A 153 -18.20 -14.06 -16.84
N PRO A 154 -17.60 -14.27 -15.66
CA PRO A 154 -18.30 -14.88 -14.54
C PRO A 154 -19.56 -14.07 -14.20
N THR A 155 -20.70 -14.74 -14.00
CA THR A 155 -21.96 -14.03 -13.70
C THR A 155 -21.84 -13.21 -12.41
N GLY A 156 -21.02 -13.64 -11.45
CA GLY A 156 -20.76 -12.91 -10.22
C GLY A 156 -20.08 -11.55 -10.45
N GLU A 157 -19.20 -11.44 -11.46
CA GLU A 157 -18.63 -10.14 -11.87
C GLU A 157 -19.69 -9.26 -12.51
N LEU A 158 -20.54 -9.83 -13.36
CA LEU A 158 -21.63 -9.11 -14.02
C LEU A 158 -22.68 -8.60 -13.02
N GLN A 159 -23.01 -9.38 -12.00
CA GLN A 159 -23.90 -8.94 -10.91
C GLN A 159 -23.27 -7.82 -10.08
N ARG A 160 -21.96 -7.87 -9.87
CA ARG A 160 -21.26 -6.89 -9.05
C ARG A 160 -21.04 -5.56 -9.76
N TRP A 161 -20.75 -5.57 -11.05
CA TRP A 161 -20.30 -4.39 -11.79
C TRP A 161 -21.17 -4.04 -13.00
N GLY A 162 -22.06 -4.93 -13.44
CA GLY A 162 -22.85 -4.78 -14.68
C GLY A 162 -22.09 -5.15 -15.95
N HIS A 163 -20.77 -5.32 -15.89
CA HIS A 163 -19.89 -5.66 -17.02
C HIS A 163 -18.68 -6.47 -16.55
N CYS A 164 -17.92 -7.03 -17.49
CA CYS A 164 -16.75 -7.86 -17.17
C CYS A 164 -15.58 -7.05 -16.58
N SER A 165 -14.68 -7.75 -15.89
CA SER A 165 -13.44 -7.18 -15.32
C SER A 165 -12.59 -6.37 -16.30
N PHE A 166 -12.57 -6.73 -17.59
CA PHE A 166 -11.84 -5.96 -18.61
C PHE A 166 -12.48 -4.59 -18.88
N CYS A 167 -13.80 -4.55 -19.09
CA CYS A 167 -14.51 -3.28 -19.26
C CYS A 167 -14.45 -2.44 -17.99
N GLN A 168 -14.46 -3.08 -16.81
CA GLN A 168 -14.26 -2.38 -15.54
C GLN A 168 -12.89 -1.71 -15.48
N ARG A 169 -11.82 -2.39 -15.94
CA ARG A 169 -10.48 -1.81 -16.01
C ARG A 169 -10.40 -0.64 -16.98
N GLU A 170 -10.97 -0.79 -18.17
CA GLU A 170 -11.04 0.29 -19.17
C GLU A 170 -11.80 1.51 -18.62
N ARG A 171 -12.88 1.30 -17.86
CA ARG A 171 -13.61 2.39 -17.18
C ARG A 171 -12.79 3.08 -16.08
N MET A 172 -11.99 2.33 -15.33
CA MET A 172 -11.09 2.91 -14.32
C MET A 172 -9.97 3.74 -14.98
N ASP A 173 -9.42 3.27 -16.09
CA ASP A 173 -8.41 4.03 -16.86
C ASP A 173 -9.00 5.34 -17.40
N ASN A 174 -10.31 5.35 -17.70
CA ASN A 174 -11.07 6.55 -18.11
C ASN A 174 -11.63 7.38 -16.93
N GLY A 175 -11.25 7.07 -15.69
CA GLY A 175 -11.57 7.89 -14.51
C GLY A 175 -12.90 7.58 -13.79
N VAL A 176 -13.60 6.50 -14.14
CA VAL A 176 -14.82 6.07 -13.44
C VAL A 176 -14.46 5.21 -12.23
N ALA A 177 -14.90 5.63 -11.04
CA ALA A 177 -14.59 4.95 -9.78
C ALA A 177 -15.30 3.57 -9.66
N MET A 178 -14.65 2.62 -8.97
CA MET A 178 -15.20 1.29 -8.70
C MET A 178 -16.55 1.33 -7.98
N GLY A 179 -17.53 0.58 -8.50
CA GLY A 179 -18.78 0.32 -7.80
C GLY A 179 -19.87 1.38 -7.95
N THR A 180 -19.78 2.27 -8.94
CA THR A 180 -20.99 2.97 -9.39
C THR A 180 -21.90 1.93 -10.04
N PRO A 181 -23.09 1.64 -9.49
CA PRO A 181 -24.06 0.86 -10.24
C PRO A 181 -24.34 1.60 -11.55
N ALA A 182 -24.37 0.87 -12.66
CA ALA A 182 -24.91 1.43 -13.88
C ALA A 182 -26.40 1.73 -13.62
N ASP A 183 -26.75 3.01 -13.49
CA ASP A 183 -28.13 3.47 -13.59
C ASP A 183 -28.70 3.03 -14.95
N GLY A 184 -29.83 2.32 -14.93
CA GLY A 184 -30.70 2.06 -16.09
C GLY A 184 -30.56 0.69 -16.73
#